data_AF-A0A1M3NG32-F1
#
_entry.id   AF-A0A1M3NG32-F1
#
_cell.length_a   1.000
_cell.length_b   1.000
_cell.length_c   1.000
_cell.angle_alpha   90.00
_cell.angle_beta   90.00
_cell.angle_gamma   90.00
#
_symmetry.space_group_name_H-M   'P 1'
#
loop_
_entity.id
_entity.type
_entity.pdbx_description
1 polymer ?
#
loop_
_entity_poly.entity_id
_entity_poly.type
_entity_poly.pdbx_seq_one_letter_code
_entity_poly.pdbx_strand_id
1 'polypeptide(L)'
;MNAEELVRTMRAALESEREAIRRLDREGVTQAAATKEQILTRVHDAPASERPALVAALSDLKIELRQNLLLLAHARDYLREAIELCHPSGRGRLEAKV
;
A
#
# COMPACT_ATOMS: atom_id res chain seq x y z
N MET A 1 -4.74 -21.71 9.67
CA MET A 1 -4.61 -20.34 10.20
C MET A 1 -5.96 -19.93 10.73
N ASN A 2 -6.04 -19.56 12.01
CA ASN A 2 -7.28 -19.04 12.60
C ASN A 2 -7.36 -17.51 12.42
N ALA A 3 -8.48 -16.90 12.82
CA ALA A 3 -8.72 -15.46 12.68
C ALA A 3 -7.67 -14.61 13.42
N GLU A 4 -7.24 -15.02 14.60
CA GLU A 4 -6.24 -14.29 15.40
C GLU A 4 -4.87 -14.27 14.72
N GLU A 5 -4.42 -15.44 14.23
CA GLU A 5 -3.17 -15.58 13.50
C GLU A 5 -3.18 -14.78 12.19
N LEU A 6 -4.34 -14.72 11.52
CA LEU A 6 -4.55 -13.89 10.35
C LEU A 6 -4.35 -12.41 10.66
N VAL A 7 -5.00 -11.90 11.70
CA VAL A 7 -4.89 -10.48 12.10
C VAL A 7 -3.45 -10.15 12.48
N ARG A 8 -2.80 -11.00 13.27
CA ARG A 8 -1.41 -10.82 13.68
C ARG A 8 -0.49 -10.72 12.47
N THR A 9 -0.64 -11.63 11.50
CA THR A 9 0.20 -11.67 10.30
C THR A 9 -0.07 -10.47 9.39
N MET A 10 -1.33 -10.11 9.18
CA MET A 10 -1.70 -8.94 8.37
C MET A 10 -1.19 -7.64 9.02
N ARG A 11 -1.32 -7.51 10.34
CA ARG A 11 -0.80 -6.36 11.10
C ARG A 11 0.71 -6.22 10.96
N ALA A 12 1.45 -7.33 11.09
CA ALA A 12 2.89 -7.34 10.87
C ALA A 12 3.25 -6.91 9.44
N ALA A 13 2.53 -7.42 8.43
CA ALA A 13 2.75 -7.02 7.04
C ALA A 13 2.47 -5.52 6.80
N LEU A 14 1.43 -4.96 7.42
CA LEU A 14 1.10 -3.54 7.33
C LEU A 14 2.16 -2.65 8.02
N GLU A 15 2.71 -3.08 9.15
CA GLU A 15 3.80 -2.35 9.81
C GLU A 15 5.09 -2.42 8.97
N SER A 16 5.46 -3.59 8.46
CA SER A 16 6.62 -3.73 7.56
C SER A 16 6.48 -2.89 6.30
N GLU A 17 5.30 -2.86 5.68
CA GLU A 17 5.04 -1.98 4.53
C GLU A 17 5.25 -0.51 4.89
N ARG A 18 4.75 -0.09 6.05
CA ARG A 18 4.84 1.29 6.50
C ARG A 18 6.29 1.73 6.70
N GLU A 19 7.09 0.90 7.32
CA GLU A 19 8.51 1.14 7.46
C GLU A 19 9.21 1.17 6.10
N ALA A 20 8.88 0.23 5.21
CA ALA A 20 9.48 0.16 3.88
C ALA A 20 9.16 1.40 3.05
N ILE A 21 7.91 1.89 3.06
CA ILE A 21 7.52 3.15 2.40
C ILE A 21 8.34 4.31 2.95
N ARG A 22 8.48 4.43 4.29
CA ARG A 22 9.25 5.51 4.92
C ARG A 22 10.74 5.47 4.54
N ARG A 23 11.30 4.28 4.34
CA ARG A 23 12.70 4.08 3.93
C ARG A 23 12.93 4.08 2.42
N LEU A 24 11.87 4.25 1.61
CA LEU A 24 11.89 4.06 0.16
C LEU A 24 12.45 2.68 -0.26
N ASP A 25 12.19 1.67 0.58
CA ASP A 25 12.63 0.30 0.38
C ASP A 25 11.65 -0.45 -0.52
N ARG A 26 12.02 -0.57 -1.80
CA ARG A 26 11.22 -1.28 -2.81
C ARG A 26 11.01 -2.74 -2.45
N GLU A 27 12.03 -3.43 -1.96
CA GLU A 27 11.96 -4.86 -1.68
C GLU A 27 11.03 -5.11 -0.50
N GLY A 28 11.15 -4.33 0.57
CA GLY A 28 10.25 -4.36 1.71
C GLY A 28 8.78 -4.13 1.33
N VAL A 29 8.49 -3.15 0.47
CA VAL A 29 7.12 -2.92 -0.03
C VAL A 29 6.61 -4.12 -0.84
N THR A 30 7.46 -4.71 -1.69
CA THR A 30 7.09 -5.86 -2.52
C THR A 30 6.80 -7.10 -1.66
N GLN A 31 7.64 -7.38 -0.66
CA GLN A 31 7.45 -8.52 0.25
C GLN A 31 6.19 -8.36 1.11
N ALA A 32 5.92 -7.14 1.58
CA ALA A 32 4.69 -6.85 2.31
C ALA A 32 3.45 -7.02 1.41
N ALA A 33 3.52 -6.58 0.15
CA ALA A 33 2.45 -6.79 -0.83
C ALA A 33 2.15 -8.28 -1.05
N ALA A 34 3.17 -9.11 -1.29
CA ALA A 34 3.03 -10.55 -1.46
C ALA A 34 2.40 -11.22 -0.21
N THR A 35 2.79 -10.79 0.99
CA THR A 35 2.22 -11.32 2.24
C THR A 35 0.74 -10.98 2.37
N LYS A 36 0.35 -9.73 2.06
CA LYS A 36 -1.06 -9.30 2.09
C LYS A 36 -1.89 -10.05 1.05
N GLU A 37 -1.37 -10.23 -0.16
CA GLU A 37 -2.03 -11.01 -1.21
C GLU A 37 -2.32 -12.43 -0.75
N GLN A 38 -1.31 -13.13 -0.20
CA GLN A 38 -1.50 -14.48 0.35
C GLN A 38 -2.59 -14.54 1.42
N ILE A 39 -2.67 -13.54 2.30
CA ILE A 39 -3.71 -13.49 3.34
C ILE A 39 -5.09 -13.27 2.70
N LEU A 40 -5.22 -12.33 1.76
CA LEU A 40 -6.49 -12.03 1.11
C LEU A 40 -6.98 -13.23 0.27
N THR A 41 -6.09 -13.91 -0.45
CA THR A 41 -6.40 -15.16 -1.17
C THR A 41 -6.91 -16.22 -0.20
N ARG A 42 -6.28 -16.41 0.96
CA ARG A 42 -6.76 -17.36 1.97
C ARG A 42 -8.14 -17.00 2.51
N VAL A 43 -8.45 -15.72 2.74
CA VAL A 43 -9.80 -15.29 3.15
C VAL A 43 -10.82 -15.51 2.04
N HIS A 44 -10.41 -15.31 0.80
CA HIS A 44 -11.26 -15.53 -0.36
C HIS A 44 -11.60 -17.03 -0.53
N ASP A 45 -10.60 -17.90 -0.36
CA ASP A 45 -10.71 -19.34 -0.59
C ASP A 45 -11.22 -20.11 0.65
N ALA A 46 -11.40 -19.42 1.78
CA ALA A 46 -11.90 -20.01 3.01
C ALA A 46 -13.34 -20.56 2.83
N PRO A 47 -13.68 -21.68 3.49
CA PRO A 47 -15.04 -22.20 3.51
C PRO A 47 -16.04 -21.14 3.97
N ALA A 48 -17.28 -21.21 3.48
CA ALA A 48 -18.34 -20.26 3.82
C ALA A 48 -18.63 -20.19 5.33
N SER A 49 -18.37 -21.27 6.08
CA SER A 49 -18.48 -21.31 7.54
C SER A 49 -17.41 -20.51 8.28
N GLU A 50 -16.23 -20.33 7.69
CA GLU A 50 -15.07 -19.67 8.32
C GLU A 50 -14.89 -18.23 7.85
N ARG A 51 -15.25 -17.96 6.58
CA ARG A 51 -15.07 -16.67 5.93
C ARG A 51 -15.65 -15.48 6.71
N PRO A 52 -16.86 -15.54 7.31
CA PRO A 52 -17.39 -14.42 8.09
C PRO A 52 -16.49 -14.01 9.26
N ALA A 53 -15.93 -14.98 9.99
CA ALA A 53 -15.04 -14.72 11.11
C ALA A 53 -13.72 -14.08 10.66
N LEU A 54 -13.16 -14.53 9.53
CA LEU A 54 -11.95 -13.95 8.95
C LEU A 54 -12.17 -12.53 8.44
N VAL A 55 -13.32 -12.25 7.82
CA VAL A 55 -13.69 -10.91 7.34
C VAL A 55 -13.91 -9.96 8.52
N ALA A 56 -14.59 -10.41 9.58
CA ALA A 56 -14.76 -9.63 10.80
C ALA A 56 -13.40 -9.26 11.42
N ALA A 57 -12.49 -10.23 11.51
CA ALA A 57 -11.13 -10.02 11.97
C ALA A 57 -10.33 -8.99 11.12
N LEU A 58 -10.48 -9.01 9.79
CA LEU A 58 -9.85 -8.00 8.93
C LEU A 58 -10.40 -6.58 9.16
N SER A 59 -11.65 -6.46 9.62
CA SER A 59 -12.27 -5.15 9.84
C SER A 59 -11.58 -4.35 10.96
N ASP A 60 -10.94 -5.04 11.91
CA ASP A 60 -10.16 -4.44 12.99
C ASP A 60 -8.87 -3.74 12.50
N LEU A 61 -8.45 -4.01 11.25
CA LEU A 61 -7.24 -3.45 10.63
C LEU A 61 -7.51 -2.26 9.73
N LYS A 62 -8.75 -1.76 9.72
CA LYS A 62 -9.21 -0.70 8.81
C LYS A 62 -8.43 0.60 8.98
N ILE A 63 -8.01 0.93 10.20
CA ILE A 63 -7.26 2.16 10.48
C ILE A 63 -5.85 2.06 9.90
N GLU A 64 -5.19 0.94 10.10
CA GLU A 64 -3.82 0.64 9.66
C GLU A 64 -3.74 0.60 8.13
N LEU A 65 -4.73 -0.03 7.49
CA LEU A 65 -4.89 -0.03 6.04
C LEU A 65 -5.02 1.40 5.48
N ARG A 66 -5.86 2.23 6.10
CA ARG A 66 -6.04 3.64 5.69
C ARG A 66 -4.78 4.47 5.86
N GLN A 67 -4.03 4.25 6.94
CA GLN A 67 -2.77 4.94 7.18
C GLN A 67 -1.74 4.62 6.10
N ASN A 68 -1.57 3.34 5.75
CA ASN A 68 -0.66 2.94 4.68
C ASN A 68 -1.12 3.48 3.31
N LEU A 69 -2.43 3.46 3.03
CA LEU A 69 -2.99 4.06 1.82
C LEU A 69 -2.65 5.56 1.70
N LEU A 70 -2.79 6.31 2.80
CA LEU A 70 -2.45 7.73 2.83
C LEU A 70 -0.95 7.95 2.57
N LEU A 71 -0.08 7.14 3.18
CA LEU A 71 1.38 7.23 2.96
C LEU A 71 1.75 6.94 1.50
N LEU A 72 1.15 5.91 0.89
CA LEU A 72 1.37 5.60 -0.53
C LEU A 72 0.90 6.73 -1.44
N ALA A 73 -0.26 7.34 -1.13
CA ALA A 73 -0.77 8.47 -1.88
C ALA A 73 0.19 9.67 -1.82
N HIS A 74 0.68 10.00 -0.62
CA HIS A 74 1.68 11.06 -0.45
C HIS A 74 2.98 10.75 -1.19
N ALA A 75 3.52 9.53 -1.05
CA ALA A 75 4.75 9.12 -1.73
C ALA A 75 4.60 9.22 -3.27
N ARG A 76 3.47 8.77 -3.80
CA ARG A 76 3.14 8.91 -5.23
C ARG A 76 3.13 10.37 -5.67
N ASP A 77 2.47 11.24 -4.92
CA ASP A 77 2.32 12.64 -5.30
C ASP A 77 3.69 13.37 -5.34
N TYR A 78 4.55 13.12 -4.34
CA TYR A 78 5.94 13.64 -4.33
C TYR A 78 6.78 13.10 -5.50
N LEU A 79 6.70 11.80 -5.78
CA LEU A 79 7.45 11.19 -6.89
C LEU A 79 6.98 11.74 -8.23
N ARG A 80 5.68 11.96 -8.42
CA ARG A 80 5.13 12.55 -9.64
C ARG A 80 5.68 13.96 -9.86
N GLU A 81 5.64 14.81 -8.83
CA GLU A 81 6.20 16.16 -8.89
C GLU A 81 7.69 16.15 -9.21
N ALA A 82 8.47 15.27 -8.58
CA ALA A 82 9.90 15.13 -8.87
C ALA A 82 10.16 14.70 -10.33
N ILE A 83 9.38 13.75 -10.86
CA ILE A 83 9.46 13.33 -12.27
C ILE A 83 9.15 14.50 -13.21
N GLU A 84 8.13 15.30 -12.91
CA GLU A 84 7.76 16.49 -13.68
C GLU A 84 8.90 17.53 -13.70
N LEU A 85 9.62 17.71 -12.58
CA LEU A 85 10.79 18.59 -12.52
C LEU A 85 11.99 18.04 -13.31
N CYS A 86 12.19 16.72 -13.34
CA CYS A 86 13.25 16.07 -14.13
C CYS A 86 12.98 16.15 -15.64
N HIS A 87 11.72 16.30 -16.04
CA HIS A 87 11.31 16.54 -17.42
C HIS A 87 10.75 17.95 -17.56
N PRO A 88 11.62 18.99 -17.62
CA PRO A 88 11.16 20.32 -17.97
C PRO A 88 10.62 20.25 -19.40
N SER A 89 9.32 20.00 -19.52
CA SER A 89 8.60 20.14 -20.77
C SER A 89 8.77 21.61 -21.14
N GLY A 90 9.62 21.86 -22.13
CA GLY A 90 9.99 23.19 -22.57
C GLY A 90 8.77 24.01 -22.93
N ARG A 91 8.22 24.74 -21.96
CA ARG A 91 7.47 25.97 -22.20
C ARG A 91 8.47 27.09 -22.42
N GLY A 92 9.31 26.92 -23.45
CA GLY A 92 9.92 28.04 -24.14
C GLY A 92 8.80 28.80 -24.82
N ARG A 93 8.16 29.70 -24.08
CA ARG A 93 7.27 30.71 -24.63
C ARG A 93 8.16 31.60 -25.50
N LEU A 94 8.23 31.29 -26.80
CA LEU A 94 8.82 32.18 -27.79
C LEU A 94 8.04 33.50 -27.70
N GLU A 95 8.67 34.51 -27.12
CA GLU A 95 8.23 35.89 -27.22
C GLU A 95 8.25 36.25 -28.71
N ALA A 96 7.07 36.27 -29.34
CA ALA A 96 6.90 36.89 -30.63
C ALA A 96 7.05 38.40 -30.43
N LYS A 97 8.23 38.94 -30.75
CA LYS A 97 8.40 40.37 -31.02
C LYS A 97 7.58 40.71 -32.26
N VAL A 98 6.61 41.60 -32.09
CA VAL A 98 6.03 42.42 -33.17
C VAL A 98 6.31 43.86 -32.79
#